data_AF-A0AAP5IEV5-F1
#
_entry.id   AF-A0AAP5IEV5-F1
#
_cell.length_a   1.000
_cell.length_b   1.000
_cell.length_c   1.000
_cell.angle_alpha   90.00
_cell.angle_beta   90.00
_cell.angle_gamma   90.00
#
_symmetry.space_group_name_H-M   'P 1'
#
loop_
_entity.id
_entity.type
_entity.pdbx_description
1 polymer ?
#
loop_
_entity_poly.entity_id
_entity_poly.type
_entity_poly.pdbx_seq_one_letter_code
_entity_poly.pdbx_strand_id
1 'polypeptide(L)' 'MNENQEVQLTLSIGEVNQILDALGNIPYRQIYQLIGKIQRQAEDQLQPPANANILPMESQIVSE' A
#
# COMPACT_ATOMS: atom_id res chain seq x y z
N MET A 1 8.90 25.44 1.14
CA MET A 1 9.35 24.05 1.38
C MET A 1 8.21 23.13 0.98
N ASN A 2 8.49 21.87 0.64
CA ASN A 2 7.58 20.94 -0.04
C ASN A 2 6.53 20.31 0.91
N GLU A 3 5.75 21.14 1.60
CA GLU A 3 4.88 20.71 2.72
C GLU A 3 3.70 19.83 2.28
N ASN A 4 3.40 19.78 0.98
CA ASN A 4 2.26 19.04 0.40
C ASN A 4 2.64 17.95 -0.61
N GLN A 5 3.91 17.56 -0.73
CA GLN A 5 4.29 16.49 -1.65
C GLN A 5 4.12 15.11 -0.99
N GLU A 6 3.34 14.25 -1.64
CA GLU A 6 3.19 12.85 -1.24
C GLU A 6 4.33 11.99 -1.80
N VAL A 7 4.76 11.01 -1.01
CA VAL A 7 5.77 10.02 -1.41
C VAL A 7 5.23 8.61 -1.14
N GLN A 8 5.61 7.65 -1.97
CA GLN A 8 5.42 6.23 -1.71
C GLN A 8 6.72 5.63 -1.20
N LEU A 9 6.64 4.87 -0.12
CA LEU A 9 7.74 4.12 0.47
C LEU A 9 7.46 2.63 0.30
N THR A 10 8.40 1.90 -0.27
CA THR A 10 8.40 0.44 -0.30
C THR A 10 9.18 -0.04 0.92
N LEU A 11 8.49 -0.59 1.90
CA LEU A 11 9.05 -1.06 3.17
C LEU A 11 8.55 -2.47 3.47
N SER A 12 9.33 -3.23 4.21
CA SER A 12 8.87 -4.51 4.78
C SER A 12 7.87 -4.27 5.92
N ILE A 13 7.06 -5.29 6.22
CA ILE A 13 6.12 -5.27 7.34
C ILE A 13 6.85 -5.01 8.68
N GLY A 14 8.07 -5.54 8.83
CA GLY A 14 8.89 -5.30 10.03
C GLY A 14 9.29 -3.84 10.19
N GLU A 15 9.71 -3.19 9.11
CA GLU A 15 10.08 -1.76 9.11
C GLU A 15 8.86 -0.87 9.37
N VAL A 16 7.70 -1.20 8.80
CA VAL A 16 6.44 -0.49 9.07
C VAL A 16 6.08 -0.58 10.55
N ASN A 17 6.15 -1.77 11.15
CA ASN A 17 5.87 -1.95 12.58
C ASN A 17 6.84 -1.16 13.46
N GLN A 18 8.12 -1.11 13.09
CA GLN A 18 9.12 -0.32 13.83
C GLN A 18 8.82 1.18 13.76
N ILE A 19 8.38 1.68 12.61
CA ILE A 19 7.94 3.09 12.48
C ILE A 19 6.72 3.33 13.37
N LEU A 20 5.70 2.46 13.30
CA LEU A 20 4.48 2.60 14.11
C LEU A 20 4.78 2.58 15.62
N ASP A 21 5.70 1.72 16.07
CA ASP A 21 6.17 1.67 17.45
C ASP A 21 6.86 2.97 17.87
N ALA A 22 7.79 3.48 17.05
CA ALA A 22 8.44 4.76 17.30
C ALA A 22 7.43 5.92 17.37
N LEU A 23 6.43 5.92 16.48
CA LEU A 23 5.34 6.90 16.48
C LEU A 23 4.43 6.80 17.71
N GLY A 24 4.26 5.61 18.29
CA GLY A 24 3.50 5.38 19.51
C GLY A 24 4.06 6.07 20.76
N ASN A 25 5.32 6.49 20.72
CA ASN A 25 5.96 7.27 21.79
C ASN A 25 5.60 8.77 21.76
N ILE A 26 4.86 9.22 20.74
CA ILE A 26 4.44 10.62 20.54
C ILE A 26 2.97 10.77 20.98
N PRO A 27 2.53 11.94 21.49
CA PRO A 27 1.13 12.16 21.84
C PRO A 27 0.17 11.85 20.68
N TYR A 28 -0.82 10.99 20.92
CA TYR A 28 -1.73 10.49 19.89
C TYR A 28 -2.35 11.59 19.01
N ARG A 29 -2.73 12.73 19.60
CA ARG A 29 -3.31 13.87 18.88
C ARG A 29 -2.43 14.44 17.77
N GLN A 30 -1.12 14.25 17.86
CA GLN A 30 -0.17 14.74 16.85
C GLN A 30 0.06 13.72 15.73
N ILE A 31 -0.20 12.44 15.97
CA ILE A 31 0.26 11.36 15.09
C ILE A 31 -0.84 10.51 14.47
N TYR A 32 -2.08 10.58 14.97
CA TYR A 32 -3.19 9.75 14.50
C TYR A 32 -3.43 9.88 12.98
N GLN A 33 -3.29 11.09 12.42
CA GLN A 33 -3.42 11.30 10.97
C GLN A 33 -2.29 10.64 10.19
N LEU A 34 -1.06 10.65 10.71
CA LEU A 34 0.08 10.03 10.04
C LEU A 34 -0.03 8.51 10.06
N ILE A 35 -0.40 7.93 11.21
CA ILE A 35 -0.64 6.48 11.33
C ILE A 35 -1.72 6.03 10.35
N GLY A 36 -2.84 6.76 10.26
CA GLY A 36 -3.91 6.45 9.30
C GLY A 36 -3.43 6.50 7.85
N LYS A 37 -2.56 7.45 7.49
CA LYS A 37 -1.97 7.53 6.14
C LYS A 37 -1.06 6.34 5.84
N ILE A 38 -0.19 5.97 6.78
CA ILE A 38 0.72 4.82 6.63
C ILE A 38 -0.08 3.53 6.47
N GLN A 39 -1.11 3.34 7.30
CA GLN A 39 -1.96 2.15 7.25
C GLN A 39 -2.67 2.02 5.91
N ARG A 40 -3.23 3.12 5.40
CA ARG A 40 -3.89 3.13 4.09
C ARG A 40 -2.93 2.86 2.93
N GLN A 41 -1.73 3.45 2.95
CA GLN A 41 -0.71 3.13 1.96
C GLN A 41 -0.30 1.65 2.01
N ALA A 42 -0.19 1.06 3.21
CA ALA A 42 0.12 -0.35 3.35
C ALA A 42 -1.01 -1.24 2.80
N GLU A 43 -2.28 -0.91 3.08
CA GLU A 43 -3.43 -1.63 2.54
C GLU A 43 -3.49 -1.59 1.00
N ASP A 44 -3.22 -0.43 0.40
CA ASP A 44 -3.18 -0.28 -1.06
C ASP A 44 -2.00 -1.05 -1.70
N GLN A 45 -0.87 -1.14 -0.99
CA GLN A 45 0.31 -1.90 -1.46
C GLN A 45 0.19 -3.42 -1.27
N LEU A 46 -0.53 -3.86 -0.24
CA LEU A 46 -0.75 -5.27 0.08
C LEU A 46 -1.89 -5.88 -0.72
N GLN A 47 -2.84 -5.07 -1.19
CA GLN A 47 -3.86 -5.54 -2.12
C GLN A 47 -3.21 -5.92 -3.45
N PRO A 48 -3.30 -7.19 -3.88
CA PRO A 48 -2.86 -7.56 -5.21
C PRO A 48 -3.67 -6.72 -6.22
N PRO A 49 -3.04 -6.17 -7.27
CA PRO A 49 -3.76 -5.42 -8.28
C PRO A 49 -4.90 -6.29 -8.80
N ALA A 50 -6.14 -5.84 -8.63
CA ALA A 50 -7.35 -6.63 -8.85
C ALA A 50 -7.52 -7.13 -10.30
N ASN A 51 -6.64 -6.78 -11.24
CA ASN A 51 -6.72 -7.18 -12.64
C ASN A 51 -5.32 -7.40 -13.22
N ALA A 52 -4.78 -8.62 -13.09
CA ALA A 52 -3.64 -9.08 -13.89
C ALA A 52 -3.93 -10.40 -14.63
N ASN A 53 -5.20 -10.81 -14.78
CA ASN A 53 -5.53 -11.96 -15.64
C ASN A 53 -6.99 -11.96 -16.13
N ILE A 54 -7.36 -10.98 -16.96
CA ILE A 54 -8.44 -11.15 -17.93
C ILE A 54 -7.74 -11.42 -19.27
N LEU A 55 -7.37 -12.68 -19.50
CA LEU A 55 -6.96 -13.12 -20.84
C LEU A 55 -8.18 -13.04 -21.76
N PRO A 56 -8.09 -12.41 -22.95
CA PRO A 56 -9.16 -12.41 -23.93
C PRO A 56 -9.40 -13.83 -24.46
N MET A 57 -10.65 -14.08 -24.82
CA MET A 57 -11.14 -15.32 -25.43
C MET A 57 -10.32 -15.72 -26.66
N GLU A 58 -9.62 -16.85 -26.60
CA GLU A 58 -9.04 -17.52 -27.78
C GLU A 58 -9.32 -19.03 -27.71
N SER A 59 -10.59 -19.44 -27.69
CA SER A 59 -10.96 -20.81 -28.06
C SER A 59 -11.01 -20.92 -29.59
N GLN A 60 -9.85 -20.82 -30.23
CA GLN A 60 -9.64 -21.25 -31.61
C GLN A 60 -8.91 -22.60 -31.60
N ILE A 61 -9.66 -23.70 -31.44
CA ILE A 61 -9.36 -25.05 -31.93
C ILE A 61 -10.74 -25.71 -32.17
N VAL A 62 -11.10 -26.37 -33.26
CA VAL A 62 -10.33 -26.98 -34.35
C VAL A 62 -11.19 -26.94 -35.63
N SER A 63 -10.57 -26.66 -36.77
CA SER A 63 -11.04 -27.09 -38.09
C SER A 63 -10.10 -28.20 -38.57
N GLU A 64 -10.67 -29.12 -39.34
CA GLU A 64 -10.15 -30.42 -39.85
C GLU A 64 -10.24 -31.63 -38.91
#